data_AF-A0A1C2E742-F1
#
_entry.id   AF-A0A1C2E742-F1
#
_cell.length_a   1.000
_cell.length_b   1.000
_cell.length_c   1.000
_cell.angle_alpha   90.00
_cell.angle_beta   90.00
_cell.angle_gamma   90.00
#
_symmetry.space_group_name_H-M   'P 1'
#
loop_
_entity.id
_entity.type
_entity.pdbx_description
1 polymer ?
#
loop_
_entity_poly.entity_id
_entity_poly.type
_entity_poly.pdbx_seq_one_letter_code
_entity_poly.pdbx_strand_id
1 'polypeptide(L)'
;MAEVRHPETRDIWPRALLLFAGGLVVFLLVSLGVLYLLFRPQALWPQPGAEWSSNEATPALSTSPHEDLAAVRRAEEAELEKLAWVDRAKGIARIPIEEAMKLVAQNGLPHWTAEAASPSSDECSLLTGDVPRTPQAASCRDTANGAKP
;
A
#
# COMPACT_ATOMS: atom_id res chain seq x y z
N MET A 1 -14.89 -70.32 21.97
CA MET A 1 -13.96 -70.30 23.11
C MET A 1 -13.19 -68.99 22.99
N ALA A 2 -13.40 -68.06 23.92
CA ALA A 2 -12.79 -66.74 23.86
C ALA A 2 -11.31 -66.83 24.24
N GLU A 3 -10.44 -66.42 23.32
CA GLU A 3 -9.00 -66.29 23.57
C GLU A 3 -8.77 -65.26 24.68
N VAL A 4 -8.35 -65.72 25.85
CA VAL A 4 -7.97 -64.85 26.97
C VAL A 4 -6.61 -64.27 26.63
N ARG A 5 -6.58 -63.06 26.08
CA ARG A 5 -5.32 -62.32 25.90
C ARG A 5 -4.74 -61.98 27.26
N HIS A 6 -3.62 -62.60 27.61
CA HIS A 6 -2.86 -62.24 28.80
C HIS A 6 -2.32 -60.80 28.67
N PRO A 7 -2.42 -59.97 29.72
CA PRO A 7 -1.76 -58.68 29.74
C PRO A 7 -0.25 -58.91 29.77
N GLU A 8 0.43 -58.64 28.65
CA GLU A 8 1.89 -58.64 28.59
C GLU A 8 2.42 -57.43 29.38
N THR A 9 2.66 -57.64 30.67
CA THR A 9 3.39 -56.69 31.52
C THR A 9 4.87 -56.82 31.19
N ARG A 10 5.29 -56.21 30.08
CA ARG A 10 6.71 -56.00 29.81
C ARG A 10 7.26 -55.16 30.96
N ASP A 11 7.98 -55.80 31.88
CA ASP A 11 8.48 -55.20 33.12
C ASP A 11 9.45 -54.05 32.83
N ILE A 12 8.90 -52.84 32.74
CA ILE A 12 9.70 -51.62 32.68
C ILE A 12 10.26 -51.43 34.08
N TRP A 13 11.59 -51.51 34.21
CA TRP A 13 12.23 -51.38 35.51
C TRP A 13 11.91 -49.99 36.10
N PRO A 14 11.28 -49.90 37.28
CA PRO A 14 10.78 -48.63 37.82
C PRO A 14 11.91 -47.62 38.02
N ARG A 15 13.13 -48.11 38.30
CA ARG A 15 14.33 -47.28 38.36
C ARG A 15 14.73 -46.70 37.01
N ALA A 16 14.63 -47.47 35.93
CA ALA A 16 14.91 -46.97 34.58
C ALA A 16 13.89 -45.91 34.17
N LEU A 17 12.61 -46.11 34.51
CA LEU A 17 11.56 -45.12 34.29
C LEU A 17 11.82 -43.82 35.06
N LEU A 18 12.22 -43.92 36.34
CA LEU A 18 12.55 -42.75 37.16
C LEU A 18 13.81 -42.02 36.67
N LEU A 19 14.84 -42.75 36.23
CA LEU A 19 16.04 -42.15 35.64
C LEU A 19 15.72 -41.42 34.33
N PHE A 20 14.89 -42.02 33.48
CA PHE A 20 14.45 -41.39 32.23
C PHE A 20 13.62 -40.14 32.49
N ALA A 21 12.65 -40.21 33.40
CA ALA A 21 11.83 -39.07 33.79
C ALA A 21 12.68 -37.95 34.41
N GLY A 22 13.62 -38.30 35.28
CA GLY A 22 14.58 -37.35 35.86
C GLY A 22 15.46 -36.71 34.79
N GLY A 23 15.98 -37.49 33.85
CA GLY A 23 16.77 -36.99 32.71
C GLY A 23 15.98 -36.03 31.82
N LEU A 24 14.70 -36.33 31.55
CA LEU A 24 13.82 -35.45 30.79
C LEU A 24 13.59 -34.11 31.52
N VAL A 25 13.33 -34.14 32.82
CA VAL A 25 13.15 -32.92 33.62
C VAL A 25 14.43 -32.08 33.63
N VAL A 26 15.60 -32.71 33.83
CA VAL A 26 16.89 -32.01 33.77
C VAL A 26 17.12 -31.40 32.40
N PHE A 27 16.84 -32.13 31.32
CA PHE A 27 16.96 -31.62 29.96
C PHE A 27 16.05 -30.41 29.71
N LEU A 28 14.79 -30.45 30.16
CA LEU A 28 13.87 -29.33 30.05
C LEU A 28 14.38 -28.12 30.84
N LEU A 29 14.87 -28.31 32.06
CA LEU A 29 15.42 -27.22 32.88
C LEU A 29 16.68 -26.60 32.26
N VAL A 30 17.58 -27.42 31.71
CA VAL A 30 18.78 -26.94 30.99
C VAL A 30 18.37 -26.18 29.74
N SER A 31 17.45 -26.71 28.94
CA SER A 31 16.92 -26.05 27.74
C SER A 31 16.27 -24.70 28.08
N LEU A 32 15.44 -24.66 29.13
CA LEU A 32 14.83 -23.43 29.62
C LEU A 32 15.88 -22.43 30.13
N GLY A 33 16.92 -22.92 30.81
CA GLY A 33 18.03 -22.10 31.31
C GLY A 33 18.89 -21.53 30.19
N VAL A 34 19.17 -22.30 29.15
CA VAL A 34 19.87 -21.86 27.93
C VAL A 34 19.01 -20.86 27.18
N LEU A 35 17.72 -21.14 26.98
CA LEU A 35 16.78 -20.20 26.39
C LEU A 35 16.72 -18.92 27.21
N TYR A 36 16.60 -19.02 28.53
CA TYR A 36 16.62 -17.86 29.41
C TYR A 36 17.95 -17.10 29.37
N LEU A 37 19.08 -17.78 29.16
CA LEU A 37 20.39 -17.13 29.06
C LEU A 37 20.59 -16.43 27.69
N LEU A 38 20.18 -17.08 26.60
CA LEU A 38 20.21 -16.55 25.23
C LEU A 38 19.19 -15.42 25.02
N PHE A 39 17.98 -15.62 25.53
CA PHE A 39 16.88 -14.66 25.55
C PHE A 39 16.81 -13.92 26.88
N ARG A 40 17.94 -13.80 27.61
CA ARG A 40 17.98 -12.80 28.69
C ARG A 40 17.54 -11.51 28.02
N PRO A 41 16.54 -10.82 28.57
CA PRO A 41 16.10 -9.54 28.02
C PRO A 41 17.28 -8.59 28.25
N GLN A 42 18.23 -8.62 27.32
CA GLN A 42 19.19 -7.59 27.13
C GLN A 42 18.34 -6.39 26.77
N ALA A 43 18.15 -5.50 27.75
CA ALA A 43 17.68 -4.14 27.57
C ALA A 43 18.65 -3.30 26.69
N LEU A 44 19.39 -3.96 25.79
CA LEU A 44 20.21 -3.41 24.74
C LEU A 44 19.48 -3.39 23.39
N TRP A 45 18.29 -4.01 23.28
CA TRP A 45 17.42 -3.75 22.15
C TRP A 45 16.56 -2.51 22.45
N PRO A 46 16.61 -1.44 21.63
CA PRO A 46 15.62 -0.38 21.73
C PRO A 46 14.24 -1.04 21.59
N GLN A 47 13.37 -0.78 22.57
CA GLN A 47 11.98 -1.21 22.51
C GLN A 47 11.41 -0.77 21.15
N PRO A 48 10.75 -1.64 20.38
CA PRO A 48 10.04 -1.24 19.17
C PRO A 48 8.92 -0.29 19.59
N GLY A 49 9.25 0.99 19.61
CA GLY A 49 8.47 2.05 20.25
C GLY A 49 9.29 3.31 20.50
N ALA A 50 10.60 3.20 20.76
CA ALA A 50 11.50 4.35 20.83
C ALA A 50 12.17 4.68 19.46
N GLU A 51 12.36 3.67 18.62
CA GLU A 51 12.90 3.81 17.24
C GLU A 51 11.85 3.66 16.13
N TRP A 52 10.57 3.51 16.48
CA TRP A 52 9.48 3.94 15.59
C TRP A 52 9.34 5.47 15.66
N SER A 53 10.48 6.17 15.65
CA SER A 53 10.50 7.55 15.19
C SER A 53 10.02 7.50 13.76
N SER A 54 8.77 7.89 13.55
CA SER A 54 8.21 8.34 12.28
C SER A 54 9.07 7.99 11.09
N ASN A 55 8.81 6.84 10.45
CA ASN A 55 9.04 6.83 9.03
C ASN A 55 8.11 7.93 8.49
N GLU A 56 8.63 9.15 8.30
CA GLU A 56 7.93 10.20 7.56
C GLU A 56 7.56 9.68 6.15
N ALA A 57 8.22 8.61 5.70
CA ALA A 57 7.95 7.87 4.48
C ALA A 57 6.91 6.75 4.59
N THR A 58 6.43 6.36 5.78
CA THR A 58 5.32 5.40 5.91
C THR A 58 4.06 6.19 6.26
N PRO A 59 3.05 6.24 5.39
CA PRO A 59 1.83 6.98 5.67
C PRO A 59 1.27 6.50 7.01
N ALA A 60 1.03 7.44 7.93
CA ALA A 60 0.45 7.15 9.22
C ALA A 60 -0.82 6.32 9.00
N LEU A 61 -0.93 5.18 9.70
CA LEU A 61 -2.15 4.37 9.62
C LEU A 61 -3.32 5.23 10.11
N SER A 62 -4.24 5.57 9.20
CA SER A 62 -5.48 6.26 9.58
C SER A 62 -6.28 5.35 10.51
N THR A 63 -6.72 5.92 11.63
CA THR A 63 -7.53 5.26 12.64
C THR A 63 -8.96 4.96 12.16
N SER A 64 -9.42 5.64 11.11
CA SER A 64 -10.78 5.55 10.59
C SER A 64 -10.83 5.76 9.06
N PRO A 65 -10.30 4.82 8.26
CA PRO A 65 -10.19 4.98 6.80
C PRO A 65 -11.52 5.25 6.09
N HIS A 66 -12.63 4.71 6.62
CA HIS A 66 -13.96 4.90 6.03
C HIS A 66 -14.48 6.33 6.14
N GLU A 67 -14.24 7.00 7.27
CA GLU A 67 -14.70 8.37 7.49
C GLU A 67 -13.86 9.35 6.66
N ASP A 68 -12.55 9.13 6.58
CA ASP A 68 -11.64 9.92 5.78
C ASP A 68 -12.00 9.84 4.29
N LEU A 69 -12.25 8.64 3.76
CA LEU A 69 -12.69 8.46 2.39
C LEU A 69 -14.04 9.13 2.12
N ALA A 70 -14.98 9.05 3.06
CA ALA A 70 -16.27 9.73 2.94
C ALA A 70 -16.12 11.26 2.96
N ALA A 71 -15.16 11.80 3.70
CA ALA A 71 -14.86 13.23 3.71
C ALA A 71 -14.23 13.69 2.39
N VAL A 72 -13.25 12.96 1.87
CA VAL A 72 -12.63 13.23 0.56
C VAL A 72 -13.68 13.19 -0.54
N ARG A 73 -14.50 12.14 -0.59
CA ARG A 73 -15.55 11.99 -1.61
C ARG A 73 -16.55 13.14 -1.58
N ARG A 74 -16.99 13.57 -0.39
CA ARG A 74 -17.88 14.73 -0.26
C ARG A 74 -17.22 16.03 -0.71
N ALA A 75 -15.92 16.20 -0.46
CA ALA A 75 -15.19 17.38 -0.90
C ALA A 75 -15.06 17.43 -2.43
N GLU A 76 -14.74 16.29 -3.06
CA GLU A 76 -14.67 16.15 -4.51
C GLU A 76 -16.03 16.43 -5.17
N GLU A 77 -17.09 15.78 -4.67
CA GLU A 77 -18.46 15.95 -5.17
C GLU A 77 -18.93 17.41 -5.07
N ALA A 78 -18.63 18.07 -3.96
CA ALA A 78 -18.92 19.49 -3.78
C ALA A 78 -18.15 20.41 -4.74
N GLU A 79 -17.02 19.98 -5.31
CA GLU A 79 -16.28 20.73 -6.32
C GLU A 79 -16.80 20.48 -7.74
N LEU A 80 -17.46 19.36 -7.99
CA LEU A 80 -18.09 19.03 -9.28
C LEU A 80 -19.43 19.74 -9.45
N GLU A 81 -20.13 20.05 -8.37
CA GLU A 81 -21.46 20.68 -8.39
C GLU A 81 -21.44 22.22 -8.40
N LYS A 82 -20.26 22.86 -8.27
CA LYS A 82 -20.15 24.31 -8.09
C LYS A 82 -19.56 25.04 -9.28
N LEU A 83 -20.15 26.20 -9.56
CA LEU A 83 -19.57 27.22 -10.43
C LEU A 83 -18.43 27.93 -9.70
N ALA A 84 -17.24 27.92 -10.29
CA ALA A 84 -16.07 28.61 -9.75
C ALA A 84 -15.16 29.11 -10.88
N TRP A 85 -14.43 30.18 -10.64
CA TRP A 85 -13.36 30.60 -11.55
C TRP A 85 -12.11 29.74 -11.32
N VAL A 86 -11.54 29.18 -12.38
CA VAL A 86 -10.25 28.46 -12.33
C VAL A 86 -9.12 29.43 -12.60
N ASP A 87 -9.23 30.21 -13.68
CA ASP A 87 -8.31 31.29 -14.03
C ASP A 87 -9.11 32.45 -14.63
N ARG A 88 -9.38 33.45 -13.80
CA ARG A 88 -10.17 34.62 -14.21
C ARG A 88 -9.43 35.49 -15.23
N ALA A 89 -8.10 35.52 -15.21
CA ALA A 89 -7.31 36.30 -16.16
C ALA A 89 -7.39 35.71 -17.57
N LYS A 90 -7.45 34.38 -17.67
CA LYS A 90 -7.62 33.65 -18.94
C LYS A 90 -9.08 33.39 -19.32
N GLY A 91 -10.04 33.82 -18.50
CA GLY A 91 -11.47 33.58 -18.74
C GLY A 91 -11.90 32.12 -18.58
N ILE A 92 -11.14 31.31 -17.82
CA ILE A 92 -11.42 29.89 -17.62
C ILE A 92 -12.24 29.72 -16.34
N ALA A 93 -13.48 29.25 -16.49
CA ALA A 93 -14.39 28.93 -15.39
C ALA A 93 -14.68 27.42 -15.36
N ARG A 94 -14.84 26.89 -14.15
CA ARG A 94 -15.41 25.56 -13.89
C ARG A 94 -16.93 25.71 -13.85
N ILE A 95 -17.61 24.86 -14.62
CA ILE A 95 -19.06 24.72 -14.62
C ILE A 95 -19.45 23.33 -14.09
N PRO A 96 -20.60 23.18 -13.42
CA PRO A 96 -21.11 21.89 -12.98
C PRO A 96 -21.27 20.94 -14.15
N ILE A 97 -20.94 19.66 -13.94
CA ILE A 97 -20.93 18.66 -15.02
C ILE A 97 -22.31 18.50 -15.65
N GLU A 98 -23.37 18.55 -14.86
CA GLU A 98 -24.76 18.43 -15.33
C GLU A 98 -25.11 19.56 -16.32
N GLU A 99 -24.70 20.79 -16.00
CA GLU A 99 -24.95 21.93 -16.87
C GLU A 99 -24.03 21.88 -18.09
N ALA A 100 -22.79 21.40 -17.95
CA ALA A 100 -21.88 21.17 -19.07
C ALA A 100 -22.48 20.19 -20.08
N MET A 101 -22.98 19.04 -19.61
CA MET A 101 -23.64 18.03 -20.45
C MET A 101 -24.85 18.62 -21.17
N LYS A 102 -25.67 19.41 -20.46
CA LYS A 102 -26.85 20.07 -21.04
C LYS A 102 -26.46 21.09 -22.11
N LEU A 103 -25.45 21.92 -21.85
CA LEU A 103 -24.95 22.89 -22.83
C LEU A 103 -24.38 22.21 -24.07
N VAL A 104 -23.64 21.12 -23.92
CA VAL A 104 -23.13 20.32 -25.04
C VAL A 104 -24.27 19.65 -25.81
N ALA A 105 -25.27 19.10 -25.12
CA ALA A 105 -26.44 18.51 -25.77
C ALA A 105 -27.25 19.54 -26.58
N GLN A 106 -27.33 20.79 -26.11
CA GLN A 106 -28.05 21.87 -26.77
C GLN A 106 -27.26 22.53 -27.91
N ASN A 107 -25.97 22.79 -27.71
CA ASN A 107 -25.15 23.59 -28.62
C ASN A 107 -24.21 22.75 -29.51
N GLY A 108 -24.12 21.44 -29.27
CA GLY A 108 -23.12 20.56 -29.88
C GLY A 108 -21.75 20.70 -29.21
N LEU A 109 -20.77 19.92 -29.70
CA LEU A 109 -19.39 20.00 -29.21
C LEU A 109 -18.73 21.29 -29.70
N PRO A 110 -18.04 22.05 -28.83
CA PRO A 110 -17.30 23.24 -29.25
C PRO A 110 -16.11 22.85 -30.13
N HIS A 111 -15.79 23.69 -31.12
CA HIS A 111 -14.54 23.55 -31.87
C HIS A 111 -13.37 23.96 -31.00
N TRP A 112 -12.74 22.99 -30.33
CA TRP A 112 -11.50 23.20 -29.61
C TRP A 112 -10.37 23.45 -30.62
N THR A 113 -9.79 24.65 -30.59
CA THR A 113 -8.57 24.94 -31.35
C THR A 113 -7.40 24.21 -30.70
N ALA A 114 -6.65 23.44 -31.50
CA ALA A 114 -5.51 22.61 -31.04
C ALA A 114 -4.37 23.40 -30.37
N GLU A 115 -4.40 24.73 -30.41
CA GLU A 115 -3.43 25.62 -29.75
C GLU A 115 -3.27 25.32 -28.25
N ALA A 116 -4.34 24.84 -27.58
CA ALA A 116 -4.31 24.52 -26.15
C ALA A 116 -3.61 23.18 -25.82
N ALA A 117 -3.27 22.36 -26.82
CA ALA A 117 -2.72 21.02 -26.65
C ALA A 117 -1.27 20.89 -27.17
N SER A 118 -0.49 21.98 -27.13
CA SER A 118 0.96 21.84 -27.30
C SER A 118 1.54 21.20 -26.04
N PRO A 119 2.11 19.98 -26.12
CA PRO A 119 2.71 19.36 -24.95
C PRO A 119 3.85 20.26 -24.46
N SER A 120 3.81 20.62 -23.18
CA SER A 120 4.89 21.38 -22.56
C SER A 120 6.18 20.55 -22.56
N SER A 121 7.34 21.20 -22.56
CA SER A 121 8.65 20.53 -22.52
C SER A 121 8.76 19.52 -21.37
N ASP A 122 8.18 19.88 -20.23
CA ASP A 122 8.22 19.10 -19.00
C ASP A 122 7.40 17.81 -19.15
N GLU A 123 6.23 17.92 -19.79
CA GLU A 123 5.35 16.80 -20.07
C GLU A 123 5.99 15.80 -21.05
N CYS A 124 6.67 16.29 -22.10
CA CYS A 124 7.43 15.43 -23.00
C CYS A 124 8.62 14.73 -22.31
N SER A 125 9.28 15.38 -21.34
CA SER A 125 10.35 14.75 -20.55
C SER A 125 9.81 13.60 -19.69
N LEU A 126 8.66 13.78 -19.05
CA LEU A 126 8.02 12.74 -18.24
C LEU A 126 7.55 11.57 -19.11
N LEU A 127 6.88 11.85 -20.23
CA LEU A 127 6.41 10.81 -21.16
C LEU A 127 7.54 9.97 -21.73
N THR A 128 8.68 10.60 -22.03
CA THR A 128 9.84 9.90 -22.60
C THR A 128 10.61 9.11 -21.54
N GLY A 129 10.63 9.58 -20.29
CA GLY A 129 11.27 8.90 -19.15
C GLY A 129 10.47 7.71 -18.62
N ASP A 130 9.19 7.92 -18.34
CA ASP A 130 8.37 6.96 -17.59
C ASP A 130 7.57 6.03 -18.51
N VAL A 131 7.16 6.48 -19.70
CA VAL A 131 6.28 5.71 -20.60
C VAL A 131 6.77 5.72 -22.06
N PRO A 132 7.99 5.23 -22.33
CA PRO A 132 8.67 5.43 -23.62
C PRO A 132 8.01 4.75 -24.83
N ARG A 133 7.08 3.81 -24.62
CA ARG A 133 6.43 3.05 -25.72
C ARG A 133 5.12 3.64 -26.21
N THR A 134 4.70 4.78 -25.67
CA THR A 134 3.45 5.42 -26.10
C THR A 134 3.62 6.12 -27.45
N PRO A 135 2.58 6.15 -28.30
CA PRO A 135 2.57 6.99 -29.51
C PRO A 135 2.89 8.46 -29.22
N GLN A 136 2.47 8.94 -28.05
CA GLN A 136 2.72 10.30 -27.57
C GLN A 136 4.22 10.54 -27.32
N ALA A 137 4.93 9.59 -26.69
CA ALA A 137 6.38 9.68 -26.54
C ALA A 137 7.12 9.64 -27.89
N ALA A 138 6.58 8.95 -28.90
CA ALA A 138 7.13 9.03 -30.27
C ALA A 138 6.95 10.44 -30.85
N SER A 139 5.74 11.01 -30.76
CA SER A 139 5.50 12.38 -31.23
C SER A 139 6.37 13.44 -30.52
N CYS A 140 6.65 13.28 -29.22
CA CYS A 140 7.58 14.16 -28.48
C CYS A 140 9.03 14.08 -29.00
N ARG A 141 9.49 12.90 -29.46
CA ARG A 141 10.82 12.75 -30.06
C ARG A 141 10.86 13.36 -31.46
N ASP A 142 9.79 13.19 -32.24
CA ASP A 142 9.71 13.70 -33.61
C ASP A 142 9.68 15.23 -33.61
N THR A 143 8.92 15.85 -32.70
CA THR A 143 8.90 17.31 -32.51
C THR A 143 10.25 17.84 -32.03
N ALA A 144 10.95 17.15 -31.11
CA ALA A 144 12.28 17.52 -30.64
C ALA A 144 13.34 17.45 -31.75
N ASN A 145 13.22 16.49 -32.67
CA ASN A 145 14.13 16.31 -33.79
C ASN A 145 13.84 17.23 -34.99
N GLY A 146 12.89 18.17 -34.86
CA GLY A 146 12.52 19.09 -35.93
C GLY A 146 11.82 18.42 -37.12
N ALA A 147 11.30 17.20 -36.95
CA ALA A 147 10.49 16.54 -37.96
C ALA A 147 9.09 17.16 -37.93
N LYS A 148 8.89 18.19 -38.74
CA LYS A 148 7.54 18.64 -39.11
C LYS A 148 6.87 17.50 -39.91
N PRO A 149 5.57 17.22 -39.69
CA PRO A 149 4.83 16.29 -40.54
C PRO A 149 4.87 16.69 -42.02
#